data_AF-A0AAV5ER60-F1
#
_entry.id   AF-A0AAV5ER60-F1
#
_cell.length_a   1.000
_cell.length_b   1.000
_cell.length_c   1.000
_cell.angle_alpha   90.00
_cell.angle_beta   90.00
_cell.angle_gamma   90.00
#
_symmetry.space_group_name_H-M   'P 1'
#
loop_
_entity.id
_entity.type
_entity.pdbx_description
1 polymer ?
#
loop_
_entity_poly.entity_id
_entity_poly.type
_entity_poly.pdbx_seq_one_letter_code
_entity_poly.pdbx_strand_id
1 'polypeptide(L)'
;MTAHAEASGNVRHEGKRRAATRGEEASGGARRRGERRRGEGMGTPARGVEADDGEGGARCGSGRAGAGGRRPLAIHHPLQDGRRHGVISKDVVFDGGRLATRVFIPAGVHGTRARLPLLVYIHGGVFVVQSAFSPSHTALLNSLVSLARVIAVSVEYRLAPEHPVPAAYDDAAGGNIAHQVTLRVGNGGGLLPGGAWIQGMVLLHPYFSGEEPVPSEGTDSGRLVVARRVWGLVCGGRYGLDHPFINPLAMPADSWAALGCRRAMVTVAELDEARDRGRWYLEALRRSAWAGEEALLYETRGEGHAYFLQKAGGLDRGEKELAAVASFIASSTICTTLQFDF
;
A
#
# COMPACT_ATOMS: atom_id res chain seq x y z
N MET A 1 -19.00 -46.99 -42.99
CA MET A 1 -18.96 -48.19 -42.14
C MET A 1 -19.21 -47.74 -40.71
N THR A 2 -20.40 -48.05 -40.17
CA THR A 2 -20.72 -48.58 -38.82
C THR A 2 -19.64 -48.48 -37.72
N ALA A 3 -19.91 -48.35 -36.41
CA ALA A 3 -21.06 -48.07 -35.54
C ALA A 3 -20.56 -48.21 -34.07
N HIS A 4 -21.31 -47.66 -33.08
CA HIS A 4 -21.45 -48.14 -31.67
C HIS A 4 -20.21 -48.09 -30.72
N ALA A 5 -20.30 -47.93 -29.38
CA ALA A 5 -21.40 -47.97 -28.41
C ALA A 5 -21.07 -47.19 -27.12
N GLU A 6 -22.11 -46.76 -26.41
CA GLU A 6 -22.15 -46.41 -24.98
C GLU A 6 -22.04 -47.67 -24.09
N ALA A 7 -21.59 -47.52 -22.85
CA ALA A 7 -22.10 -48.32 -21.72
C ALA A 7 -21.84 -47.64 -20.37
N SER A 8 -22.95 -47.38 -19.68
CA SER A 8 -23.07 -46.97 -18.28
C SER A 8 -22.74 -48.11 -17.30
N GLY A 9 -22.32 -47.76 -16.08
CA GLY A 9 -22.20 -48.70 -14.96
C GLY A 9 -22.20 -47.99 -13.61
N ASN A 10 -23.36 -48.00 -12.94
CA ASN A 10 -23.60 -47.47 -11.60
C ASN A 10 -23.63 -48.64 -10.61
N VAL A 11 -22.92 -48.57 -9.49
CA VAL A 11 -23.18 -49.44 -8.31
C VAL A 11 -23.02 -48.61 -7.03
N ARG A 12 -24.14 -48.49 -6.30
CA ARG A 12 -24.22 -48.16 -4.87
C ARG A 12 -24.07 -49.45 -4.05
N HIS A 13 -23.47 -49.40 -2.86
CA HIS A 13 -24.14 -49.79 -1.60
C HIS A 13 -23.24 -49.56 -0.36
N GLU A 14 -23.87 -48.98 0.66
CA GLU A 14 -23.73 -49.17 2.13
C GLU A 14 -22.33 -49.28 2.77
N GLY A 15 -21.97 -48.55 3.83
CA GLY A 15 -22.75 -48.12 4.99
C GLY A 15 -22.29 -48.89 6.22
N LYS A 16 -21.64 -48.22 7.20
CA LYS A 16 -21.64 -48.65 8.61
C LYS A 16 -21.20 -47.52 9.56
N ARG A 17 -22.17 -47.05 10.34
CA ARG A 17 -22.01 -46.26 11.56
C ARG A 17 -21.38 -47.13 12.65
N ARG A 18 -20.61 -46.52 13.56
CA ARG A 18 -20.63 -46.82 14.99
C ARG A 18 -20.32 -45.56 15.80
N ALA A 19 -21.22 -45.25 16.71
CA ALA A 19 -21.05 -44.30 17.81
C ALA A 19 -20.62 -45.08 19.06
N ALA A 20 -19.84 -44.43 19.93
CA ALA A 20 -19.82 -44.74 21.36
C ALA A 20 -19.37 -43.49 22.14
N THR A 21 -20.16 -43.17 23.15
CA THR A 21 -20.11 -42.05 24.09
C THR A 21 -19.36 -42.39 25.38
N ARG A 22 -18.96 -41.32 26.10
CA ARG A 22 -18.87 -41.12 27.58
C ARG A 22 -17.46 -40.95 28.17
N GLY A 23 -17.37 -39.96 29.07
CA GLY A 23 -16.32 -39.82 30.08
C GLY A 23 -16.13 -38.37 30.54
N GLU A 24 -16.99 -37.89 31.45
CA GLU A 24 -16.70 -36.74 32.32
C GLU A 24 -15.47 -37.03 33.19
N GLU A 25 -14.65 -36.01 33.49
CA GLU A 25 -14.15 -35.81 34.86
C GLU A 25 -13.67 -34.37 35.06
N ALA A 26 -14.28 -33.72 36.06
CA ALA A 26 -13.85 -32.46 36.64
C ALA A 26 -13.06 -32.74 37.91
N SER A 27 -11.89 -32.11 38.06
CA SER A 27 -11.25 -31.78 39.34
C SER A 27 -10.31 -30.60 39.06
N GLY A 28 -10.29 -29.49 39.81
CA GLY A 28 -10.44 -29.34 41.25
C GLY A 28 -9.04 -29.16 41.86
N GLY A 29 -8.54 -27.93 41.90
CA GLY A 29 -7.16 -27.68 42.36
C GLY A 29 -6.76 -26.22 42.54
N ALA A 30 -7.47 -25.47 43.37
CA ALA A 30 -6.95 -24.24 43.95
C ALA A 30 -5.94 -24.56 45.07
N ARG A 31 -4.78 -23.89 45.13
CA ARG A 31 -4.13 -23.48 46.39
C ARG A 31 -2.90 -22.56 46.20
N ARG A 32 -2.99 -21.43 46.93
CA ARG A 32 -1.98 -20.68 47.70
C ARG A 32 -0.89 -19.91 46.92
N ARG A 33 -0.96 -18.57 46.91
CA ARG A 33 -0.41 -17.63 47.93
C ARG A 33 1.04 -17.95 48.31
N GLY A 34 1.95 -17.15 47.76
CA GLY A 34 3.33 -16.97 48.22
C GLY A 34 3.66 -15.48 48.18
N GLU A 35 3.45 -14.82 49.31
CA GLU A 35 3.74 -13.42 49.60
C GLU A 35 5.08 -13.37 50.36
N ARG A 36 6.09 -12.65 49.84
CA ARG A 36 7.24 -12.12 50.60
C ARG A 36 7.65 -10.77 49.99
N ARG A 37 7.28 -9.66 50.65
CA ARG A 37 8.15 -8.78 51.47
C ARG A 37 9.31 -8.17 50.68
N ARG A 38 9.19 -6.88 50.32
CA ARG A 38 9.67 -5.69 51.06
C ARG A 38 11.20 -5.66 51.20
N GLY A 39 11.81 -4.76 50.44
CA GLY A 39 13.10 -4.13 50.72
C GLY A 39 12.95 -2.64 50.41
N GLU A 40 12.75 -1.86 51.45
CA GLU A 40 12.77 -0.40 51.46
C GLU A 40 14.22 0.10 51.34
N GLY A 41 14.39 1.26 50.71
CA GLY A 41 15.66 1.98 50.63
C GLY A 41 15.43 3.40 50.14
N MET A 42 14.92 4.26 51.02
CA MET A 42 14.84 5.71 50.85
C MET A 42 16.23 6.35 50.95
N GLY A 43 16.43 7.45 50.21
CA GLY A 43 17.55 8.38 50.38
C GLY A 43 17.44 9.57 49.42
N THR A 44 16.60 10.56 49.77
CA THR A 44 16.51 11.93 49.23
C THR A 44 17.50 12.88 49.98
N PRO A 45 17.55 14.21 49.75
CA PRO A 45 17.68 15.00 48.51
C PRO A 45 18.66 16.23 48.65
N ALA A 46 18.59 17.16 47.66
CA ALA A 46 19.02 18.59 47.66
C ALA A 46 20.50 18.87 47.25
N ARG A 47 20.89 19.94 46.54
CA ARG A 47 20.43 21.32 46.20
C ARG A 47 20.98 21.64 44.77
N GLY A 48 20.45 22.48 43.89
CA GLY A 48 19.91 23.84 44.02
C GLY A 48 21.02 24.87 43.71
N VAL A 49 21.06 25.47 42.51
CA VAL A 49 21.55 26.84 42.22
C VAL A 49 20.87 27.38 40.95
N GLU A 50 20.33 28.59 41.08
CA GLU A 50 19.64 29.42 40.09
C GLU A 50 20.59 30.23 39.17
N ALA A 51 19.99 30.69 38.05
CA ALA A 51 20.10 31.98 37.34
C ALA A 51 21.45 32.46 36.75
N ASP A 52 21.38 32.88 35.48
CA ASP A 52 21.78 34.25 35.11
C ASP A 52 20.98 34.75 33.89
N ASP A 53 20.55 36.00 34.01
CA ASP A 53 19.74 36.78 33.09
C ASP A 53 20.65 37.52 32.08
N GLY A 54 20.26 37.54 30.82
CA GLY A 54 20.97 38.26 29.76
C GLY A 54 20.01 38.98 28.83
N GLU A 55 19.54 40.15 29.27
CA GLU A 55 18.78 41.10 28.46
C GLU A 55 19.59 41.57 27.23
N GLY A 56 18.93 41.61 26.08
CA GLY A 56 19.46 42.18 24.85
C GLY A 56 18.32 42.60 23.92
N GLY A 57 17.71 43.75 24.22
CA GLY A 57 16.59 44.30 23.47
C GLY A 57 16.97 44.75 22.06
N ALA A 58 16.13 44.44 21.08
CA ALA A 58 16.09 45.13 19.79
C ALA A 58 14.70 45.08 19.15
N ARG A 59 13.94 46.17 19.43
CA ARG A 59 12.98 46.90 18.59
C ARG A 59 12.11 46.12 17.59
N CYS A 60 10.81 46.19 17.89
CA CYS A 60 9.69 45.88 17.01
C CYS A 60 9.70 46.73 15.73
N GLY A 61 9.83 46.09 14.57
CA GLY A 61 9.61 46.67 13.25
C GLY A 61 8.43 45.97 12.59
N SER A 62 7.32 46.70 12.41
CA SER A 62 6.12 46.25 11.70
C SER A 62 6.42 46.06 10.22
N GLY A 63 6.51 44.81 9.76
CA GLY A 63 6.62 44.45 8.35
C GLY A 63 5.54 43.45 7.95
N ARG A 64 4.63 43.85 7.07
CA ARG A 64 3.61 43.00 6.45
C ARG A 64 4.25 41.73 5.85
N ALA A 65 3.90 40.57 6.38
CA ALA A 65 4.22 39.29 5.75
C ALA A 65 3.29 39.07 4.55
N GLY A 66 3.78 39.38 3.36
CA GLY A 66 3.17 38.91 2.11
C GLY A 66 3.32 37.39 2.00
N ALA A 67 2.22 36.71 1.71
CA ALA A 67 2.18 35.28 1.43
C ALA A 67 2.95 34.96 0.12
N GLY A 68 4.26 34.80 0.24
CA GLY A 68 5.12 34.31 -0.84
C GLY A 68 5.18 32.78 -0.80
N GLY A 69 4.29 32.12 -1.55
CA GLY A 69 4.40 30.68 -1.81
C GLY A 69 5.75 30.39 -2.45
N ARG A 70 6.64 29.70 -1.73
CA ARG A 70 7.95 29.29 -2.26
C ARG A 70 7.73 28.28 -3.38
N ARG A 71 8.16 28.64 -4.60
CA ARG A 71 8.17 27.72 -5.75
C ARG A 71 9.11 26.54 -5.43
N PRO A 72 8.76 25.29 -5.80
CA PRO A 72 9.65 24.15 -5.64
C PRO A 72 10.98 24.39 -6.36
N LEU A 73 12.10 24.03 -5.72
CA LEU A 73 13.41 24.04 -6.40
C LEU A 73 13.42 22.92 -7.44
N ALA A 74 13.42 23.29 -8.72
CA ALA A 74 13.62 22.33 -9.80
C ALA A 74 15.11 22.03 -9.93
N ILE A 75 15.56 20.87 -9.43
CA ILE A 75 16.85 20.33 -9.84
C ILE A 75 16.64 19.70 -11.22
N HIS A 76 17.30 20.26 -12.23
CA HIS A 76 17.20 19.78 -13.61
C HIS A 76 18.14 18.58 -13.81
N HIS A 77 17.61 17.37 -13.70
CA HIS A 77 18.23 16.20 -14.32
C HIS A 77 17.70 16.06 -15.76
N PRO A 78 18.52 15.64 -16.74
CA PRO A 78 18.14 15.63 -18.16
C PRO A 78 16.85 14.83 -18.40
N LEU A 79 15.98 15.39 -19.25
CA LEU A 79 14.79 14.73 -19.77
C LEU A 79 15.23 13.39 -20.39
N GLN A 80 14.81 12.28 -19.82
CA GLN A 80 14.94 11.00 -20.53
C GLN A 80 13.92 10.99 -21.66
N ASP A 81 14.43 10.99 -22.89
CA ASP A 81 13.63 11.00 -24.11
C ASP A 81 12.96 9.64 -24.30
N GLY A 82 11.72 9.53 -23.83
CA GLY A 82 10.87 8.34 -23.88
C GLY A 82 10.35 7.99 -25.27
N ARG A 83 11.22 7.96 -26.30
CA ARG A 83 10.87 7.75 -27.72
C ARG A 83 10.07 6.47 -28.02
N ARG A 84 9.99 5.50 -27.09
CA ARG A 84 9.18 4.27 -27.26
C ARG A 84 7.72 4.40 -26.84
N HIS A 85 7.39 5.28 -25.89
CA HIS A 85 6.03 5.35 -25.31
C HIS A 85 5.36 6.73 -25.47
N GLY A 86 6.09 7.73 -25.97
CA GLY A 86 5.60 9.10 -26.03
C GLY A 86 5.33 9.65 -24.63
N VAL A 87 6.24 9.43 -23.69
CA VAL A 87 6.14 9.93 -22.32
C VAL A 87 7.39 10.74 -22.00
N ILE A 88 7.20 11.92 -21.41
CA ILE A 88 8.27 12.78 -20.92
C ILE A 88 8.27 12.67 -19.40
N SER A 89 9.45 12.50 -18.79
CA SER A 89 9.58 12.50 -17.33
C SER A 89 10.52 13.59 -16.83
N LYS A 90 10.25 14.07 -15.61
CA LYS A 90 11.07 15.08 -14.92
C LYS A 90 11.08 14.83 -13.42
N ASP A 91 12.25 14.97 -12.82
CA ASP A 91 12.42 14.90 -11.37
C ASP A 91 12.10 16.26 -10.73
N VAL A 92 11.34 16.22 -9.62
CA VAL A 92 10.90 17.40 -8.89
C VAL A 92 11.10 17.17 -7.40
N VAL A 93 11.66 18.17 -6.72
CA VAL A 93 11.93 18.14 -5.29
C VAL A 93 11.07 19.19 -4.58
N PHE A 94 10.41 18.76 -3.51
CA PHE A 94 9.52 19.55 -2.68
C PHE A 94 10.08 19.73 -1.28
N ASP A 95 9.39 20.58 -0.50
CA ASP A 95 9.60 20.72 0.94
C ASP A 95 11.08 20.95 1.34
N GLY A 96 11.75 21.84 0.60
CA GLY A 96 13.13 22.22 0.89
C GLY A 96 14.16 21.10 0.66
N GLY A 97 13.84 20.08 -0.13
CA GLY A 97 14.76 18.96 -0.39
C GLY A 97 14.30 17.63 0.20
N ARG A 98 13.25 17.64 1.03
CA ARG A 98 12.87 16.48 1.85
C ARG A 98 12.01 15.43 1.15
N LEU A 99 11.36 15.80 0.05
CA LEU A 99 10.53 14.90 -0.74
C LEU A 99 10.90 15.04 -2.20
N ALA A 100 11.34 13.96 -2.84
CA ALA A 100 11.61 13.93 -4.26
C ALA A 100 10.57 13.08 -5.00
N THR A 101 10.36 13.37 -6.27
CA THR A 101 9.41 12.64 -7.11
C THR A 101 9.90 12.62 -8.55
N ARG A 102 9.46 11.63 -9.33
CA ARG A 102 9.52 11.67 -10.80
C ARG A 102 8.11 11.85 -11.35
N VAL A 103 7.91 12.93 -12.09
CA VAL A 103 6.66 13.25 -12.77
C VAL A 103 6.72 12.76 -14.20
N PHE A 104 5.70 12.05 -14.66
CA PHE A 104 5.55 11.52 -16.01
C PHE A 104 4.35 12.17 -16.70
N ILE A 105 4.56 12.67 -17.91
CA ILE A 105 3.57 13.40 -18.69
C ILE A 105 3.43 12.73 -20.06
N PRO A 106 2.22 12.35 -20.49
CA PRO A 106 2.00 11.76 -21.81
C PRO A 106 2.20 12.82 -22.91
N ALA A 107 2.67 12.37 -24.07
CA ALA A 107 2.90 13.22 -25.23
C ALA A 107 1.61 13.90 -25.71
N GLY A 108 1.77 15.08 -26.30
CA GLY A 108 0.65 15.89 -26.81
C GLY A 108 -0.18 16.60 -25.74
N VAL A 109 0.17 16.47 -24.45
CA VAL A 109 -0.51 17.17 -23.35
C VAL A 109 0.33 18.31 -22.78
N HIS A 110 1.66 18.24 -22.92
CA HIS A 110 2.55 19.30 -22.48
C HIS A 110 2.22 20.63 -23.19
N GLY A 111 2.03 21.70 -22.40
CA GLY A 111 1.65 23.02 -22.91
C GLY A 111 0.15 23.19 -23.25
N THR A 112 -0.67 22.16 -23.05
CA THR A 112 -2.13 22.23 -23.25
C THR A 112 -2.86 22.53 -21.93
N ARG A 113 -4.15 22.88 -22.00
CA ARG A 113 -5.05 22.99 -20.84
C ARG A 113 -5.84 21.70 -20.56
N ALA A 114 -5.43 20.57 -21.14
CA ALA A 114 -6.13 19.30 -20.94
C ALA A 114 -6.05 18.88 -19.47
N ARG A 115 -7.20 18.54 -18.88
CA ARG A 115 -7.28 17.97 -17.53
C ARG A 115 -7.19 16.45 -17.65
N LEU A 116 -6.14 15.87 -17.08
CA LEU A 116 -5.96 14.42 -16.99
C LEU A 116 -6.05 13.98 -15.53
N PRO A 117 -6.46 12.73 -15.27
CA PRO A 117 -6.32 12.12 -13.95
C PRO A 117 -4.85 12.11 -13.50
N LEU A 118 -4.65 12.22 -12.19
CA LEU A 118 -3.35 12.10 -11.53
C LEU A 118 -3.21 10.70 -10.93
N LEU A 119 -2.20 9.96 -11.38
CA LEU A 119 -1.78 8.69 -10.79
C LEU A 119 -0.63 8.95 -9.81
N VAL A 120 -0.88 8.79 -8.52
CA VAL A 120 0.19 8.76 -7.52
C VAL A 120 0.70 7.32 -7.40
N TYR A 121 1.98 7.12 -7.68
CA TYR A 121 2.62 5.82 -7.68
C TYR A 121 3.62 5.70 -6.54
N ILE A 122 3.49 4.60 -5.80
CA ILE A 122 4.39 4.21 -4.73
C ILE A 122 5.07 2.92 -5.14
N HIS A 123 6.40 2.91 -5.16
CA HIS A 123 7.16 1.74 -5.58
C HIS A 123 7.13 0.60 -4.55
N GLY A 124 7.46 -0.60 -5.00
CA GLY A 124 7.69 -1.76 -4.14
C GLY A 124 9.09 -1.75 -3.54
N GLY A 125 9.55 -2.91 -3.03
CA GLY A 125 10.88 -3.04 -2.44
C GLY A 125 10.87 -3.25 -0.92
N VAL A 126 9.76 -3.76 -0.39
CA VAL A 126 9.64 -4.24 1.00
C VAL A 126 10.09 -3.19 2.03
N PHE A 127 9.79 -1.90 1.77
CA PHE A 127 10.15 -0.73 2.60
C PHE A 127 11.66 -0.40 2.69
N VAL A 128 12.55 -1.21 2.10
CA VAL A 128 14.01 -1.13 2.35
C VAL A 128 14.82 -0.84 1.08
N VAL A 129 14.28 -1.15 -0.10
CA VAL A 129 14.99 -1.00 -1.38
C VAL A 129 14.11 -0.39 -2.48
N GLN A 130 14.71 -0.15 -3.64
CA GLN A 130 14.13 0.55 -4.81
C GLN A 130 13.99 2.05 -4.61
N SER A 131 13.61 2.73 -5.70
CA SER A 131 13.48 4.17 -5.80
C SER A 131 12.44 4.51 -6.86
N ALA A 132 11.80 5.67 -6.71
CA ALA A 132 10.99 6.32 -7.73
C ALA A 132 11.74 6.53 -9.05
N PHE A 133 13.07 6.55 -9.00
CA PHE A 133 13.96 6.78 -10.13
C PHE A 133 14.47 5.47 -10.78
N SER A 134 14.15 4.30 -10.20
CA SER A 134 14.59 2.99 -10.70
C SER A 134 14.12 2.75 -12.15
N PRO A 135 14.97 2.14 -13.02
CA PRO A 135 14.62 1.88 -14.42
C PRO A 135 13.39 1.00 -14.62
N SER A 136 13.20 -0.04 -13.79
CA SER A 136 12.04 -0.95 -13.86
C SER A 136 10.72 -0.24 -13.58
N HIS A 137 10.68 0.57 -12.52
CA HIS A 137 9.52 1.40 -12.18
C HIS A 137 9.27 2.51 -13.21
N THR A 138 10.34 3.08 -13.77
CA THR A 138 10.25 4.05 -14.88
C THR A 138 9.62 3.41 -16.13
N ALA A 139 10.02 2.19 -16.49
CA ALA A 139 9.44 1.47 -17.64
C ALA A 139 7.96 1.13 -17.41
N LEU A 140 7.60 0.65 -16.22
CA LEU A 140 6.21 0.43 -15.81
C LEU A 140 5.36 1.69 -15.97
N LEU A 141 5.84 2.82 -15.44
CA LEU A 141 5.12 4.09 -15.46
C LEU A 141 5.00 4.69 -16.85
N ASN A 142 6.02 4.55 -17.70
CA ASN A 142 5.91 4.94 -19.11
C ASN A 142 4.78 4.19 -19.81
N SER A 143 4.63 2.88 -19.57
CA SER A 143 3.55 2.08 -20.13
C SER A 143 2.18 2.52 -19.59
N LEU A 144 2.03 2.67 -18.27
CA LEU A 144 0.75 3.07 -17.66
C LEU A 144 0.31 4.47 -18.08
N VAL A 145 1.24 5.44 -18.11
CA VAL A 145 0.96 6.82 -18.55
C VAL A 145 0.52 6.86 -20.00
N SER A 146 1.16 6.07 -20.86
CA SER A 146 0.82 5.98 -22.28
C SER A 146 -0.55 5.32 -22.47
N LEU A 147 -0.79 4.16 -21.85
CA LEU A 147 -2.02 3.38 -22.00
C LEU A 147 -3.25 4.05 -21.36
N ALA A 148 -3.11 4.59 -20.15
CA ALA A 148 -4.23 5.18 -19.41
C ALA A 148 -4.44 6.68 -19.69
N ARG A 149 -3.50 7.33 -20.41
CA ARG A 149 -3.48 8.78 -20.63
C ARG A 149 -3.62 9.59 -19.35
N VAL A 150 -2.74 9.35 -18.38
CA VAL A 150 -2.72 10.02 -17.08
C VAL A 150 -1.41 10.77 -16.85
N ILE A 151 -1.40 11.77 -15.97
CA ILE A 151 -0.15 12.27 -15.39
C ILE A 151 0.20 11.35 -14.23
N ALA A 152 1.43 10.83 -14.17
CA ALA A 152 1.88 10.02 -13.04
C ALA A 152 2.94 10.73 -12.20
N VAL A 153 2.91 10.51 -10.89
CA VAL A 153 3.91 11.00 -9.93
C VAL A 153 4.43 9.80 -9.16
N SER A 154 5.66 9.41 -9.41
CA SER A 154 6.39 8.38 -8.65
C SER A 154 7.02 9.05 -7.44
N VAL A 155 6.67 8.60 -6.23
CA VAL A 155 7.11 9.22 -4.97
C VAL A 155 8.40 8.57 -4.48
N GLU A 156 9.47 9.37 -4.29
CA GLU A 156 10.71 8.92 -3.65
C GLU A 156 10.53 8.98 -2.15
N TYR A 157 10.11 7.84 -1.62
CA TYR A 157 9.68 7.70 -0.25
C TYR A 157 10.85 7.23 0.63
N ARG A 158 10.90 7.67 1.89
CA ARG A 158 11.98 7.32 2.82
C ARG A 158 11.99 5.83 3.18
N LEU A 159 13.17 5.21 3.15
CA LEU A 159 13.35 3.77 3.40
C LEU A 159 13.69 3.46 4.87
N ALA A 160 13.34 2.26 5.29
CA ALA A 160 13.82 1.65 6.52
C ALA A 160 15.18 0.95 6.27
N PRO A 161 16.05 0.80 7.29
CA PRO A 161 15.84 1.10 8.70
C PRO A 161 16.08 2.56 9.12
N GLU A 162 16.58 3.42 8.24
CA GLU A 162 16.94 4.81 8.55
C GLU A 162 15.70 5.63 8.96
N HIS A 163 14.56 5.32 8.36
CA HIS A 163 13.27 5.94 8.66
C HIS A 163 12.22 4.87 8.98
N PRO A 164 12.26 4.25 10.16
CA PRO A 164 11.38 3.13 10.46
C PRO A 164 9.93 3.61 10.56
N VAL A 165 9.03 2.75 10.11
CA VAL A 165 7.58 2.82 10.25
C VAL A 165 7.18 3.15 11.74
N PRO A 166 6.68 4.36 12.18
CA PRO A 166 6.00 5.39 11.39
C PRO A 166 6.59 6.58 10.66
N ALA A 167 7.89 6.82 10.73
CA ALA A 167 8.48 7.88 9.91
C ALA A 167 8.32 7.56 8.41
N ALA A 168 8.38 6.28 8.03
CA ALA A 168 7.98 5.76 6.73
C ALA A 168 6.44 5.71 6.51
N TYR A 169 5.61 6.51 7.19
CA TYR A 169 4.13 6.52 6.94
C TYR A 169 3.68 7.70 6.13
N ASP A 170 4.57 8.62 5.86
CA ASP A 170 4.43 9.39 4.65
C ASP A 170 4.80 8.51 3.43
N ASP A 171 5.42 7.33 3.66
CA ASP A 171 6.35 6.69 2.72
C ASP A 171 6.63 5.17 2.99
N ALA A 172 5.59 4.31 3.01
CA ALA A 172 5.63 2.84 3.25
C ALA A 172 5.75 1.97 1.96
N ALA A 173 5.67 0.62 1.99
CA ALA A 173 5.68 -0.19 0.75
C ALA A 173 4.40 0.04 -0.08
N GLY A 174 4.53 0.04 -1.42
CA GLY A 174 3.47 0.30 -2.41
C GLY A 174 2.03 0.09 -1.96
N GLY A 175 1.64 -1.18 -1.77
CA GLY A 175 0.27 -1.54 -1.44
C GLY A 175 -0.17 -1.10 -0.04
N ASN A 176 0.75 -1.14 0.93
CA ASN A 176 0.52 -0.74 2.31
C ASN A 176 0.37 0.78 2.43
N ILE A 177 1.16 1.58 1.70
CA ILE A 177 0.91 3.03 1.60
C ILE A 177 -0.46 3.26 1.03
N ALA A 178 -0.74 2.69 -0.14
CA ALA A 178 -1.94 3.03 -0.89
C ALA A 178 -3.18 2.80 -0.03
N HIS A 179 -3.21 1.68 0.70
CA HIS A 179 -4.24 1.38 1.70
C HIS A 179 -4.30 2.43 2.83
N GLN A 180 -3.17 2.70 3.50
CA GLN A 180 -3.13 3.63 4.64
C GLN A 180 -3.47 5.07 4.26
N VAL A 181 -3.01 5.55 3.09
CA VAL A 181 -3.36 6.88 2.55
C VAL A 181 -4.85 6.95 2.28
N THR A 182 -5.42 5.92 1.65
CA THR A 182 -6.86 5.85 1.37
C THR A 182 -7.70 5.87 2.65
N LEU A 183 -7.27 5.14 3.66
CA LEU A 183 -7.92 5.09 4.98
C LEU A 183 -7.86 6.45 5.69
N ARG A 184 -6.70 7.13 5.64
CA ARG A 184 -6.55 8.48 6.23
C ARG A 184 -7.41 9.52 5.55
N VAL A 185 -7.47 9.49 4.22
CA VAL A 185 -8.32 10.42 3.46
C VAL A 185 -9.78 10.23 3.81
N GLY A 186 -10.28 8.99 3.88
CA GLY A 186 -11.68 8.76 4.26
C GLY A 186 -11.98 9.16 5.71
N ASN A 187 -11.10 8.85 6.65
CA ASN A 187 -11.21 9.34 8.04
C ASN A 187 -11.15 10.88 8.14
N GLY A 188 -10.47 11.54 7.21
CA GLY A 188 -10.38 13.01 7.11
C GLY A 188 -11.54 13.67 6.35
N GLY A 189 -12.63 12.95 6.07
CA GLY A 189 -13.79 13.47 5.35
C GLY A 189 -13.80 13.17 3.83
N GLY A 190 -12.91 12.31 3.35
CA GLY A 190 -12.89 11.82 1.97
C GLY A 190 -12.22 12.74 0.95
N LEU A 191 -11.72 13.90 1.39
CA LEU A 191 -11.11 14.90 0.51
C LEU A 191 -9.64 15.12 0.87
N LEU A 192 -8.80 15.17 -0.17
CA LEU A 192 -7.45 15.68 -0.13
C LEU A 192 -7.47 17.22 -0.04
N PRO A 193 -6.37 17.84 0.43
CA PRO A 193 -6.20 19.29 0.35
C PRO A 193 -6.49 19.80 -1.07
N GLY A 194 -7.31 20.85 -1.18
CA GLY A 194 -7.77 21.39 -2.47
C GLY A 194 -9.04 20.73 -3.03
N GLY A 195 -9.70 19.85 -2.27
CA GLY A 195 -11.01 19.29 -2.62
C GLY A 195 -10.96 18.13 -3.61
N ALA A 196 -9.78 17.63 -3.95
CA ALA A 196 -9.63 16.40 -4.73
C ALA A 196 -10.04 15.18 -3.90
N TRP A 197 -10.47 14.09 -4.54
CA TRP A 197 -10.80 12.83 -3.88
C TRP A 197 -10.07 11.66 -4.56
N ILE A 198 -9.99 10.53 -3.86
CA ILE A 198 -9.37 9.31 -4.40
C ILE A 198 -10.40 8.56 -5.23
N GLN A 199 -10.28 8.62 -6.55
CA GLN A 199 -11.21 7.94 -7.46
C GLN A 199 -11.04 6.41 -7.42
N GLY A 200 -9.80 5.93 -7.33
CA GLY A 200 -9.52 4.50 -7.28
C GLY A 200 -8.17 4.19 -6.66
N MET A 201 -8.04 2.97 -6.14
CA MET A 201 -6.81 2.40 -5.59
C MET A 201 -6.45 1.13 -6.36
N VAL A 202 -5.19 1.02 -6.79
CA VAL A 202 -4.66 -0.20 -7.43
C VAL A 202 -3.54 -0.76 -6.58
N LEU A 203 -3.67 -2.01 -6.15
CA LEU A 203 -2.66 -2.74 -5.40
C LEU A 203 -2.03 -3.78 -6.33
N LEU A 204 -0.82 -3.51 -6.81
CA LEU A 204 -0.07 -4.44 -7.65
C LEU A 204 0.71 -5.41 -6.76
N HIS A 205 0.30 -6.67 -6.71
CA HIS A 205 0.92 -7.72 -5.89
C HIS A 205 1.24 -7.23 -4.46
N PRO A 206 0.24 -6.82 -3.66
CA PRO A 206 0.48 -6.21 -2.36
C PRO A 206 1.22 -7.17 -1.42
N TYR A 207 2.27 -6.66 -0.77
CA TYR A 207 3.03 -7.39 0.24
C TYR A 207 2.39 -7.20 1.62
N PHE A 208 1.26 -7.86 1.84
CA PHE A 208 0.66 -8.01 3.16
C PHE A 208 1.20 -9.27 3.86
N SER A 209 1.19 -9.27 5.18
CA SER A 209 1.62 -10.40 6.00
C SER A 209 0.72 -10.53 7.23
N GLY A 210 0.97 -11.53 8.08
CA GLY A 210 0.24 -11.81 9.31
C GLY A 210 0.87 -12.98 10.06
N GLU A 211 0.52 -13.15 11.34
CA GLU A 211 1.08 -14.24 12.15
C GLU A 211 0.58 -15.62 11.71
N GLU A 212 -0.68 -15.69 11.25
CA GLU A 212 -1.27 -16.91 10.70
C GLU A 212 -0.99 -17.03 9.20
N PRO A 213 -0.38 -18.14 8.72
CA PRO A 213 -0.05 -18.32 7.32
C PRO A 213 -1.29 -18.53 6.43
N VAL A 214 -1.22 -18.05 5.19
CA VAL A 214 -2.26 -18.31 4.17
C VAL A 214 -1.84 -19.47 3.24
N PRO A 215 -2.77 -20.09 2.49
CA PRO A 215 -2.45 -21.26 1.68
C PRO A 215 -1.29 -21.06 0.69
N SER A 216 -1.17 -19.89 0.05
CA SER A 216 -0.07 -19.56 -0.85
C SER A 216 1.30 -19.40 -0.17
N GLU A 217 1.35 -19.16 1.14
CA GLU A 217 2.61 -19.04 1.91
C GLU A 217 3.18 -20.42 2.28
N GLY A 218 2.34 -21.46 2.24
CA GLY A 218 2.69 -22.82 2.66
C GLY A 218 2.79 -22.96 4.19
N THR A 219 3.32 -24.10 4.65
CA THR A 219 3.46 -24.40 6.10
C THR A 219 4.89 -24.21 6.62
N ASP A 220 5.76 -23.55 5.86
CA ASP A 220 7.16 -23.38 6.23
C ASP A 220 7.35 -22.29 7.29
N SER A 221 7.61 -22.73 8.53
CA SER A 221 7.88 -21.84 9.67
C SER A 221 9.09 -20.90 9.45
N GLY A 222 10.05 -21.25 8.59
CA GLY A 222 11.21 -20.42 8.29
C GLY A 222 10.83 -19.09 7.62
N ARG A 223 9.77 -19.09 6.81
CA ARG A 223 9.27 -17.88 6.15
C ARG A 223 8.69 -16.88 7.12
N LEU A 224 7.90 -17.35 8.09
CA LEU A 224 7.36 -16.50 9.13
C LEU A 224 8.49 -15.86 9.97
N VAL A 225 9.57 -16.61 10.23
CA VAL A 225 10.76 -16.07 10.90
C VAL A 225 11.40 -14.95 10.08
N VAL A 226 11.54 -15.12 8.76
CA VAL A 226 12.07 -14.08 7.88
C VAL A 226 11.14 -12.88 7.84
N ALA A 227 9.83 -13.07 7.68
CA ALA A 227 8.82 -12.01 7.68
C ALA A 227 8.87 -11.19 8.98
N ARG A 228 8.93 -11.85 10.15
CA ARG A 228 9.08 -11.18 11.45
C ARG A 228 10.38 -10.38 11.55
N ARG A 229 11.49 -10.91 11.05
CA ARG A 229 12.79 -10.21 11.06
C ARG A 229 12.79 -8.98 10.16
N VAL A 230 12.32 -9.13 8.92
CA VAL A 230 12.22 -8.03 7.96
C VAL A 230 11.26 -6.97 8.50
N TRP A 231 10.07 -7.36 8.96
CA TRP A 231 9.11 -6.42 9.53
C TRP A 231 9.64 -5.74 10.79
N GLY A 232 10.34 -6.47 11.66
CA GLY A 232 11.03 -5.94 12.83
C GLY A 232 12.05 -4.86 12.46
N LEU A 233 12.83 -5.07 11.39
CA LEU A 233 13.72 -4.04 10.84
C LEU A 233 12.94 -2.83 10.33
N VAL A 234 11.88 -3.07 9.55
CA VAL A 234 11.06 -2.03 8.92
C VAL A 234 10.38 -1.11 9.94
N CYS A 235 9.85 -1.67 11.03
CA CYS A 235 9.15 -0.90 12.06
C CYS A 235 10.01 -0.53 13.28
N GLY A 236 11.29 -0.90 13.31
CA GLY A 236 12.15 -0.73 14.47
C GLY A 236 11.66 -1.50 15.70
N GLY A 237 11.09 -2.69 15.48
CA GLY A 237 10.56 -3.57 16.52
C GLY A 237 9.26 -3.09 17.20
N ARG A 238 8.65 -2.01 16.71
CA ARG A 238 7.47 -1.39 17.35
C ARG A 238 6.16 -2.15 17.14
N TYR A 239 6.06 -2.92 16.06
CA TYR A 239 4.80 -3.53 15.62
C TYR A 239 5.00 -5.01 15.29
N GLY A 240 4.06 -5.86 15.74
CA GLY A 240 3.99 -7.27 15.34
C GLY A 240 3.46 -7.45 13.91
N LEU A 241 3.46 -8.70 13.41
CA LEU A 241 2.97 -9.00 12.05
C LEU A 241 1.46 -8.84 11.90
N ASP A 242 0.68 -8.88 12.98
CA ASP A 242 -0.75 -8.59 12.94
C ASP A 242 -1.09 -7.11 13.14
N HIS A 243 -0.10 -6.23 13.05
CA HIS A 243 -0.41 -4.81 13.04
C HIS A 243 -1.05 -4.40 11.70
N PRO A 244 -2.13 -3.58 11.67
CA PRO A 244 -2.79 -3.05 10.46
C PRO A 244 -1.92 -2.44 9.37
N PHE A 245 -0.66 -2.18 9.69
CA PHE A 245 0.31 -1.55 8.82
C PHE A 245 0.98 -2.54 7.86
N ILE A 246 1.05 -3.81 8.24
CA ILE A 246 1.47 -4.92 7.37
C ILE A 246 0.33 -5.92 7.13
N ASN A 247 -0.64 -5.98 8.04
CA ASN A 247 -1.80 -6.84 7.98
C ASN A 247 -3.12 -6.03 8.00
N PRO A 248 -3.61 -5.49 6.87
CA PRO A 248 -4.90 -4.79 6.86
C PRO A 248 -6.07 -5.67 7.30
N LEU A 249 -5.97 -7.00 7.20
CA LEU A 249 -7.01 -7.93 7.67
C LEU A 249 -7.15 -7.93 9.20
N ALA A 250 -6.15 -7.45 9.93
CA ALA A 250 -6.22 -7.26 11.38
C ALA A 250 -6.90 -5.94 11.80
N MET A 251 -7.34 -5.12 10.83
CA MET A 251 -8.11 -3.91 11.15
C MET A 251 -9.49 -4.24 11.74
N PRO A 252 -10.03 -3.38 12.62
CA PRO A 252 -11.42 -3.47 13.03
C PRO A 252 -12.36 -3.45 11.83
N ALA A 253 -13.44 -4.24 11.88
CA ALA A 253 -14.39 -4.39 10.78
C ALA A 253 -14.96 -3.03 10.29
N ASP A 254 -15.27 -2.14 11.23
CA ASP A 254 -15.84 -0.82 10.91
C ASP A 254 -14.83 0.13 10.23
N SER A 255 -13.52 -0.11 10.40
CA SER A 255 -12.49 0.74 9.79
C SER A 255 -12.46 0.63 8.27
N TRP A 256 -12.95 -0.47 7.70
CA TRP A 256 -13.04 -0.63 6.24
C TRP A 256 -14.03 0.35 5.59
N ALA A 257 -15.07 0.78 6.32
CA ALA A 257 -16.02 1.80 5.84
C ALA A 257 -15.35 3.14 5.54
N ALA A 258 -14.21 3.42 6.21
CA ALA A 258 -13.47 4.65 6.07
C ALA A 258 -12.45 4.65 4.91
N LEU A 259 -12.41 3.62 4.07
CA LEU A 259 -11.57 3.65 2.87
C LEU A 259 -12.13 4.67 1.87
N GLY A 260 -11.45 5.81 1.74
CA GLY A 260 -11.90 6.96 0.94
C GLY A 260 -11.79 6.80 -0.58
N CYS A 261 -11.51 5.60 -1.10
CA CYS A 261 -11.55 5.33 -2.54
C CYS A 261 -12.92 4.84 -2.97
N ARG A 262 -13.35 5.20 -4.18
CA ARG A 262 -14.61 4.70 -4.76
C ARG A 262 -14.43 3.34 -5.41
N ARG A 263 -13.23 3.05 -5.91
CA ARG A 263 -12.92 1.81 -6.64
C ARG A 263 -11.62 1.21 -6.13
N ALA A 264 -11.53 -0.11 -6.15
CA ALA A 264 -10.33 -0.85 -5.76
C ALA A 264 -10.03 -1.94 -6.77
N MET A 265 -8.77 -2.08 -7.15
CA MET A 265 -8.27 -3.20 -7.94
C MET A 265 -7.08 -3.83 -7.21
N VAL A 266 -7.05 -5.15 -7.14
CA VAL A 266 -5.92 -5.92 -6.64
C VAL A 266 -5.44 -6.83 -7.77
N THR A 267 -4.14 -6.79 -8.08
CA THR A 267 -3.52 -7.74 -8.99
C THR A 267 -2.66 -8.74 -8.21
N VAL A 268 -2.71 -10.01 -8.60
CA VAL A 268 -1.94 -11.09 -8.00
C VAL A 268 -1.45 -12.04 -9.08
N ALA A 269 -0.40 -12.82 -8.81
CA ALA A 269 0.03 -13.89 -9.68
C ALA A 269 -0.08 -15.26 -9.02
N GLU A 270 -0.32 -16.30 -9.83
CA GLU A 270 -0.61 -17.65 -9.37
C GLU A 270 0.52 -18.24 -8.51
N LEU A 271 1.78 -17.97 -8.87
CA LEU A 271 2.97 -18.48 -8.18
C LEU A 271 3.53 -17.51 -7.14
N ASP A 272 2.80 -16.43 -6.85
CA ASP A 272 3.16 -15.45 -5.82
C ASP A 272 2.74 -15.97 -4.43
N GLU A 273 3.66 -15.95 -3.48
CA GLU A 273 3.41 -16.40 -2.11
C GLU A 273 2.45 -15.46 -1.37
N ALA A 274 2.43 -14.16 -1.74
CA ALA A 274 1.51 -13.18 -1.19
C ALA A 274 0.13 -13.18 -1.90
N ARG A 275 -0.09 -14.06 -2.88
CA ARG A 275 -1.33 -14.10 -3.68
C ARG A 275 -2.58 -14.17 -2.82
N ASP A 276 -2.63 -15.10 -1.87
CA ASP A 276 -3.85 -15.30 -1.08
C ASP A 276 -4.08 -14.16 -0.08
N ARG A 277 -3.03 -13.45 0.35
CA ARG A 277 -3.17 -12.20 1.13
C ARG A 277 -3.89 -11.11 0.31
N GLY A 278 -3.50 -10.94 -0.96
CA GLY A 278 -4.16 -10.00 -1.86
C GLY A 278 -5.62 -10.38 -2.16
N ARG A 279 -5.90 -11.67 -2.38
CA ARG A 279 -7.27 -12.18 -2.56
C ARG A 279 -8.14 -11.96 -1.32
N TRP A 280 -7.63 -12.30 -0.14
CA TRP A 280 -8.34 -12.12 1.12
C TRP A 280 -8.57 -10.65 1.46
N TYR A 281 -7.62 -9.77 1.16
CA TYR A 281 -7.81 -8.33 1.27
C TYR A 281 -9.03 -7.87 0.48
N LEU A 282 -9.15 -8.28 -0.78
CA LEU A 282 -10.27 -7.88 -1.63
C LEU A 282 -11.59 -8.51 -1.17
N GLU A 283 -11.57 -9.75 -0.69
CA GLU A 283 -12.75 -10.40 -0.11
C GLU A 283 -13.22 -9.69 1.16
N ALA A 284 -12.30 -9.33 2.05
CA ALA A 284 -12.59 -8.55 3.25
C ALA A 284 -13.20 -7.19 2.89
N LEU A 285 -12.61 -6.48 1.92
CA LEU A 285 -13.14 -5.22 1.41
C LEU A 285 -14.59 -5.38 0.91
N ARG A 286 -14.87 -6.39 0.08
CA ARG A 286 -16.21 -6.67 -0.47
C ARG A 286 -17.25 -7.05 0.57
N ARG A 287 -16.83 -7.66 1.68
CA ARG A 287 -17.72 -8.06 2.80
C ARG A 287 -17.92 -6.97 3.84
N SER A 288 -17.09 -5.93 3.80
CA SER A 288 -17.11 -4.84 4.77
C SER A 288 -18.24 -3.83 4.48
N ALA A 289 -18.36 -2.83 5.36
CA ALA A 289 -19.22 -1.67 5.15
C ALA A 289 -18.63 -0.62 4.19
N TRP A 290 -17.56 -0.94 3.44
CA TRP A 290 -17.01 -0.05 2.42
C TRP A 290 -18.05 0.28 1.34
N ALA A 291 -18.37 1.57 1.22
CA ALA A 291 -19.41 2.08 0.30
C ALA A 291 -18.90 2.31 -1.14
N GLY A 292 -17.84 1.60 -1.54
CA GLY A 292 -17.27 1.72 -2.88
C GLY A 292 -18.17 1.14 -3.97
N GLU A 293 -17.90 1.56 -5.20
CA GLU A 293 -18.63 1.16 -6.41
C GLU A 293 -18.13 -0.17 -6.97
N GLU A 294 -16.82 -0.44 -6.88
CA GLU A 294 -16.21 -1.55 -7.60
C GLU A 294 -14.94 -2.07 -6.91
N ALA A 295 -14.89 -3.38 -6.68
CA ALA A 295 -13.70 -4.10 -6.20
C ALA A 295 -13.34 -5.21 -7.20
N LEU A 296 -12.22 -5.09 -7.91
CA LEU A 296 -11.77 -6.02 -8.94
C LEU A 296 -10.52 -6.82 -8.52
N LEU A 297 -10.51 -8.10 -8.88
CA LEU A 297 -9.34 -8.96 -8.81
C LEU A 297 -8.85 -9.22 -10.24
N TYR A 298 -7.57 -9.02 -10.49
CA TYR A 298 -6.91 -9.49 -11.70
C TYR A 298 -5.85 -10.52 -11.30
N GLU A 299 -5.92 -11.71 -11.88
CA GLU A 299 -4.98 -12.79 -11.55
C GLU A 299 -4.26 -13.30 -12.78
N THR A 300 -2.93 -13.32 -12.70
CA THR A 300 -2.07 -13.82 -13.77
C THR A 300 -1.59 -15.23 -13.48
N ARG A 301 -1.96 -16.17 -14.35
CA ARG A 301 -1.52 -17.58 -14.27
C ARG A 301 -0.07 -17.78 -14.70
N GLY A 302 0.62 -18.68 -14.02
CA GLY A 302 1.99 -19.12 -14.34
C GLY A 302 3.08 -18.07 -14.17
N GLU A 303 2.81 -16.96 -13.47
CA GLU A 303 3.80 -15.92 -13.19
C GLU A 303 4.07 -15.81 -11.69
N GLY A 304 5.25 -15.28 -11.35
CA GLY A 304 5.66 -15.00 -9.97
C GLY A 304 5.44 -13.54 -9.55
N HIS A 305 5.93 -13.21 -8.36
CA HIS A 305 5.78 -11.87 -7.79
C HIS A 305 6.40 -10.77 -8.67
N ALA A 306 5.66 -9.66 -8.85
CA ALA A 306 6.09 -8.45 -9.56
C ALA A 306 6.70 -8.69 -10.96
N TYR A 307 6.29 -9.76 -11.65
CA TYR A 307 6.82 -10.17 -12.95
C TYR A 307 6.73 -9.06 -14.02
N PHE A 308 5.71 -8.19 -13.92
CA PHE A 308 5.49 -7.04 -14.81
C PHE A 308 6.60 -5.98 -14.74
N LEU A 309 7.47 -5.96 -13.71
CA LEU A 309 8.60 -5.04 -13.62
C LEU A 309 9.79 -5.44 -14.53
N GLN A 310 9.92 -6.72 -14.87
CA GLN A 310 11.03 -7.24 -15.68
C GLN A 310 10.66 -7.45 -17.16
N LYS A 311 9.37 -7.41 -17.48
CA LYS A 311 8.77 -7.92 -18.72
C LYS A 311 8.11 -6.85 -19.59
N ALA A 312 8.69 -5.65 -19.64
CA ALA A 312 8.14 -4.51 -20.37
C ALA A 312 8.43 -4.52 -21.90
N GLY A 313 8.32 -5.69 -22.56
CA GLY A 313 8.48 -5.77 -24.01
C GLY A 313 8.11 -7.12 -24.64
N GLY A 314 6.90 -7.20 -25.21
CA GLY A 314 6.50 -8.15 -26.25
C GLY A 314 5.62 -9.31 -25.80
N LEU A 315 4.34 -9.34 -26.25
CA LEU A 315 3.36 -10.45 -26.14
C LEU A 315 3.21 -11.07 -24.73
N ASP A 316 3.68 -10.37 -23.72
CA ASP A 316 3.90 -10.87 -22.38
C ASP A 316 2.64 -10.68 -21.54
N ARG A 317 2.40 -11.58 -20.60
CA ARG A 317 1.33 -11.46 -19.60
C ARG A 317 1.46 -10.14 -18.82
N GLY A 318 2.66 -9.55 -18.79
CA GLY A 318 2.91 -8.25 -18.16
C GLY A 318 2.14 -7.13 -18.86
N GLU A 319 2.20 -7.06 -20.19
CA GLU A 319 1.47 -6.04 -20.97
C GLU A 319 -0.05 -6.18 -20.79
N LYS A 320 -0.56 -7.42 -20.70
CA LYS A 320 -1.99 -7.67 -20.45
C LYS A 320 -2.43 -7.17 -19.08
N GLU A 321 -1.64 -7.42 -18.03
CA GLU A 321 -1.92 -6.88 -16.71
C GLU A 321 -1.86 -5.34 -16.70
N LEU A 322 -0.85 -4.74 -17.34
CA LEU A 322 -0.77 -3.28 -17.45
C LEU A 322 -1.92 -2.67 -18.24
N ALA A 323 -2.39 -3.34 -19.29
CA ALA A 323 -3.56 -2.91 -20.04
C ALA A 323 -4.84 -2.99 -19.19
N ALA A 324 -5.00 -4.03 -18.37
CA ALA A 324 -6.12 -4.15 -17.44
C ALA A 324 -6.08 -3.04 -16.37
N VAL A 325 -4.91 -2.78 -15.79
CA VAL A 325 -4.72 -1.69 -14.82
C VAL A 325 -4.98 -0.33 -15.47
N ALA A 326 -4.46 -0.10 -16.69
CA ALA A 326 -4.70 1.14 -17.41
C ALA A 326 -6.19 1.34 -17.74
N SER A 327 -6.90 0.27 -18.11
CA SER A 327 -8.35 0.30 -18.32
C SER A 327 -9.11 0.62 -17.04
N PHE A 328 -8.71 0.04 -15.91
CA PHE A 328 -9.26 0.39 -14.59
C PHE A 328 -9.05 1.87 -14.27
N ILE A 329 -7.86 2.41 -14.52
CA ILE A 329 -7.57 3.84 -14.30
C ILE A 329 -8.43 4.72 -15.22
N ALA A 330 -8.47 4.42 -16.52
CA ALA A 330 -9.13 5.25 -17.53
C ALA A 330 -10.67 5.22 -17.46
N SER A 331 -11.26 4.09 -17.08
CA SER A 331 -12.72 3.90 -16.94
C SER A 331 -13.39 4.81 -15.90
N SER A 332 -12.59 5.51 -15.10
CA SER A 332 -13.07 6.42 -14.06
C SER A 332 -13.34 7.85 -14.53
N THR A 333 -13.13 8.16 -15.82
CA THR A 333 -13.28 9.51 -16.35
C THR A 333 -14.75 9.88 -16.58
N ILE A 334 -15.49 10.13 -15.51
CA ILE A 334 -16.66 11.02 -15.60
C ILE A 334 -16.10 12.44 -15.65
N CYS A 335 -15.96 12.97 -16.86
CA CYS A 335 -15.68 14.38 -17.09
C CYS A 335 -16.91 15.18 -16.63
N THR A 336 -16.96 15.57 -15.36
CA THR A 336 -17.92 16.59 -14.93
C THR A 336 -17.35 17.94 -15.40
N THR A 337 -17.69 18.32 -16.64
CA THR A 337 -17.52 19.69 -17.10
C THR A 337 -18.47 20.55 -16.27
N LEU A 338 -17.98 21.12 -15.17
CA LEU A 338 -18.63 22.30 -14.59
C LEU A 338 -18.27 23.48 -15.50
N GLN A 339 -19.13 23.74 -16.49
CA GLN A 339 -19.18 25.06 -17.12
C GLN A 339 -19.60 26.05 -16.03
N PHE A 340 -18.68 26.92 -15.65
CA PHE A 340 -19.07 28.18 -15.01
C PHE A 340 -19.40 29.14 -16.16
N ASP A 341 -20.69 29.39 -16.36
CA ASP A 341 -21.13 30.57 -17.10
C ASP A 341 -20.77 31.78 -16.22
N PHE A 342 -19.88 32.63 -16.73
CA PHE A 342 -19.70 34.00 -16.23
C PHE A 342 -20.61 34.93 -17.03
#